data_AF-A0A6V7M9J9-F1
#
_entry.id   AF-A0A6V7M9J9-F1
#
_cell.length_a   1.000
_cell.length_b   1.000
_cell.length_c   1.000
_cell.angle_alpha   90.00
_cell.angle_beta   90.00
_cell.angle_gamma   90.00
#
_symmetry.space_group_name_H-M   'P 1'
#
loop_
_entity.id
_entity.type
_entity.pdbx_description
1 polymer ?
#
loop_
_entity_poly.entity_id
_entity_poly.type
_entity_poly.pdbx_seq_one_letter_code
_entity_poly.pdbx_strand_id
1 'polypeptide(L)'
;LGMHYIPLIDAGISGSESNGTYPPFDEGLRQDIFVKDNETNMAFIGKVWNRKSTVWPDFTHQKIHDYWYKMLKNIHDEFEYDGLWI
;
A
#
# COMPACT_ATOMS: atom_id res chain seq x y z
N LEU A 1 -24.08 20.80 -0.39
CA LEU A 1 -24.61 19.42 -0.23
C LEU A 1 -23.77 18.76 0.85
N GLY A 2 -24.38 18.14 1.87
CA GLY A 2 -23.68 17.43 2.96
C GLY A 2 -23.52 15.94 2.65
N MET A 3 -23.00 15.62 1.46
CA MET A 3 -22.73 14.23 1.05
C MET A 3 -21.26 13.91 1.30
N HIS A 4 -20.97 12.63 1.56
CA HIS A 4 -19.63 12.13 1.86
C HIS A 4 -19.20 11.07 0.83
N TYR A 5 -17.90 10.99 0.55
CA TYR A 5 -17.32 10.04 -0.39
C TYR A 5 -16.36 9.06 0.30
N ILE A 6 -16.55 7.77 0.02
CA ILE A 6 -15.78 6.66 0.62
C ILE A 6 -15.23 5.78 -0.50
N PRO A 7 -13.92 5.88 -0.85
CA PRO A 7 -13.27 4.97 -1.79
C PRO A 7 -12.99 3.60 -1.15
N LEU A 8 -12.94 2.58 -2.00
CA LEU A 8 -12.31 1.30 -1.69
C LEU A 8 -10.79 1.44 -1.83
N ILE A 9 -10.05 1.04 -0.79
CA ILE A 9 -8.58 0.96 -0.82
C ILE A 9 -8.16 -0.45 -0.40
N ASP A 10 -7.64 -1.22 -1.36
CA ASP A 10 -7.10 -2.55 -1.07
C ASP A 10 -5.80 -2.47 -0.24
N ALA A 11 -5.59 -3.46 0.62
CA ALA A 11 -4.35 -3.60 1.39
C ALA A 11 -3.12 -3.92 0.51
N GLY A 12 -3.33 -4.61 -0.62
CA GLY A 12 -2.27 -5.08 -1.50
C GLY A 12 -1.68 -3.97 -2.36
N ILE A 13 -0.35 -3.95 -2.49
CA ILE A 13 0.39 -2.96 -3.28
C ILE A 13 0.92 -3.61 -4.56
N SER A 14 0.84 -2.93 -5.71
CA SER A 14 1.44 -3.44 -6.95
C SER A 14 2.96 -3.57 -6.80
N GLY A 15 3.49 -4.78 -6.89
CA GLY A 15 4.92 -5.10 -6.71
C GLY A 15 5.68 -5.27 -8.02
N SER A 16 5.12 -4.80 -9.13
CA SER A 16 5.67 -4.98 -10.48
C SER A 16 5.93 -3.68 -11.23
N GLU A 17 5.79 -2.56 -10.53
CA GLU A 17 6.00 -1.23 -11.12
C GLU A 17 7.50 -0.95 -11.26
N SER A 18 7.84 -0.04 -12.17
CA SER A 18 9.23 0.39 -12.35
C SER A 18 9.72 1.15 -11.12
N ASN A 19 10.99 0.97 -10.76
CA ASN A 19 11.59 1.66 -9.61
C ASN A 19 11.42 3.18 -9.71
N GLY A 20 10.92 3.80 -8.64
CA GLY A 20 10.70 5.24 -8.55
C GLY A 20 9.44 5.75 -9.27
N THR A 21 8.60 4.85 -9.79
CA THR A 21 7.34 5.22 -10.48
C THR A 21 6.11 4.97 -9.62
N TYR A 22 6.25 4.25 -8.51
CA TYR A 22 5.10 3.87 -7.69
C TYR A 22 5.45 3.99 -6.19
N PRO A 23 5.22 5.19 -5.61
CA PRO A 23 5.62 5.50 -4.25
C PRO A 23 5.21 4.49 -3.17
N PRO A 24 4.01 3.87 -3.19
CA PRO A 24 3.66 2.86 -2.20
C PRO A 24 4.63 1.67 -2.20
N PHE A 25 5.01 1.19 -3.39
CA PHE A 25 5.96 0.07 -3.47
C PHE A 25 7.38 0.50 -3.09
N ASP A 26 7.85 1.61 -3.65
CA ASP A 26 9.20 2.13 -3.41
C ASP A 26 9.45 2.43 -1.93
N GLU A 27 8.49 3.08 -1.26
CA GLU A 27 8.58 3.42 0.15
C GLU A 27 8.45 2.19 1.06
N GLY A 28 7.57 1.24 0.71
CA GLY A 28 7.45 0.00 1.46
C GLY A 28 8.73 -0.84 1.42
N LEU A 29 9.40 -0.90 0.26
CA LEU A 29 10.72 -1.52 0.13
C LEU A 29 11.77 -0.78 0.97
N ARG A 30 11.81 0.55 0.90
CA ARG A 30 12.76 1.38 1.66
C ARG A 30 12.63 1.19 3.17
N GLN A 31 11.41 0.98 3.66
CA GLN A 31 11.14 0.78 5.09
C GLN A 31 11.25 -0.67 5.55
N ASP A 32 11.36 -1.63 4.62
CA ASP A 32 11.37 -3.08 4.83
C ASP A 32 10.13 -3.58 5.60
N ILE A 33 8.94 -3.17 5.14
CA ILE A 33 7.65 -3.39 5.84
C ILE A 33 6.74 -4.43 5.20
N PHE A 34 7.15 -5.06 4.10
CA PHE A 34 6.32 -6.09 3.47
C PHE A 34 6.42 -7.42 4.22
N VAL A 35 5.32 -8.16 4.27
CA VAL A 35 5.30 -9.58 4.66
C VAL A 35 6.33 -10.32 3.81
N LYS A 36 7.17 -11.12 4.45
CA LYS A 36 8.28 -11.81 3.78
C LYS A 36 7.93 -13.26 3.51
N ASP A 37 8.40 -13.72 2.37
CA ASP A 37 8.44 -15.14 2.03
C ASP A 37 9.52 -15.84 2.89
N ASN A 38 9.18 -17.00 3.45
CA ASN A 38 10.03 -17.69 4.42
C ASN A 38 11.30 -18.29 3.80
N GLU A 39 11.28 -18.63 2.50
CA GLU A 39 12.42 -19.27 1.84
C GLU A 39 13.41 -18.24 1.32
N THR A 40 12.90 -17.17 0.70
CA THR A 40 13.71 -16.14 0.04
C THR A 40 14.02 -14.95 0.94
N ASN A 41 13.25 -14.75 2.01
CA ASN A 41 13.28 -13.55 2.86
C ASN A 41 13.02 -12.24 2.07
N MET A 42 12.44 -12.36 0.87
CA MET A 42 11.99 -11.23 0.05
C MET A 42 10.50 -10.96 0.31
N ALA A 43 9.99 -9.83 -0.19
CA ALA A 43 8.55 -9.55 -0.10
C ALA A 43 7.74 -10.70 -0.72
N PHE A 44 6.76 -11.20 0.03
CA PHE A 44 5.85 -12.25 -0.43
C PHE A 44 5.01 -11.75 -1.61
N ILE A 45 5.01 -12.50 -2.71
CA ILE A 45 4.33 -12.14 -3.95
C ILE A 45 3.03 -12.93 -4.09
N GLY A 46 1.91 -12.20 -4.14
CA GLY A 46 0.59 -12.70 -4.51
C GLY A 46 0.04 -12.05 -5.79
N LYS A 47 -1.27 -12.15 -5.99
CA LYS A 47 -1.97 -11.58 -7.14
C LYS A 47 -3.41 -11.18 -6.79
N VAL A 48 -3.77 -9.91 -7.01
CA VAL A 48 -5.17 -9.42 -6.97
C VAL A 48 -5.51 -8.57 -8.22
N TRP A 49 -6.23 -7.46 -8.10
CA TRP A 49 -6.77 -6.64 -9.21
C TRP A 49 -5.76 -6.01 -10.16
N ASN A 50 -4.52 -5.77 -9.70
CA ASN A 50 -3.48 -5.12 -10.50
C ASN A 50 -3.02 -6.01 -11.68
N ARG A 51 -2.00 -5.64 -12.45
CA ARG A 51 -1.66 -6.41 -13.67
C ARG A 51 -0.78 -7.64 -13.43
N LYS A 52 0.26 -7.56 -12.62
CA LYS A 52 1.28 -8.63 -12.53
C LYS A 52 1.47 -9.21 -11.13
N SER A 53 1.91 -8.43 -10.14
CA SER A 53 2.22 -8.97 -8.80
C SER A 53 1.73 -8.05 -7.68
N THR A 54 1.35 -8.63 -6.55
CA THR A 54 0.91 -7.89 -5.36
C THR A 54 1.83 -8.24 -4.20
N VAL A 55 2.31 -7.22 -3.47
CA VAL A 55 3.01 -7.38 -2.19
C VAL A 55 2.16 -6.83 -1.06
N TRP A 56 2.44 -7.26 0.17
CA TRP A 56 1.53 -7.10 1.30
C TRP A 56 2.22 -6.34 2.43
N PRO A 57 1.82 -5.10 2.74
CA PRO A 57 2.31 -4.41 3.93
C PRO A 57 1.97 -5.23 5.19
N ASP A 58 2.93 -5.39 6.09
CA ASP A 58 2.72 -6.06 7.37
C ASP A 58 2.13 -5.07 8.39
N PHE A 59 0.82 -5.19 8.62
CA PHE A 59 0.08 -4.38 9.61
C PHE A 59 0.44 -4.65 11.07
N THR A 60 1.34 -5.59 11.35
CA THR A 60 1.92 -5.82 12.68
C THR A 60 3.30 -5.16 12.86
N HIS A 61 3.89 -4.67 11.77
CA HIS A 61 5.22 -4.06 11.79
C HIS A 61 5.20 -2.67 12.46
N GLN A 62 6.21 -2.34 13.27
CA GLN A 62 6.25 -1.10 14.06
C GLN A 62 6.14 0.19 13.24
N LYS A 63 6.62 0.18 11.98
CA LYS A 63 6.59 1.33 11.07
C LYS A 63 5.33 1.43 10.21
N ILE A 64 4.42 0.45 10.28
CA ILE A 64 3.31 0.38 9.33
C ILE A 64 2.36 1.57 9.44
N HIS A 65 2.13 2.07 10.66
CA HIS A 65 1.25 3.20 10.90
C HIS A 65 1.75 4.46 10.16
N ASP A 66 3.05 4.76 10.26
CA ASP A 66 3.65 5.92 9.59
C ASP A 66 3.60 5.77 8.06
N TYR A 67 3.90 4.58 7.54
CA TYR A 67 3.80 4.28 6.12
C TYR A 67 2.36 4.45 5.60
N TRP A 68 1.40 3.78 6.24
CA TRP A 68 0.01 3.77 5.79
C TRP A 68 -0.64 5.15 5.90
N TYR A 69 -0.38 5.87 6.99
CA TYR A 69 -0.82 7.26 7.15
C TYR A 69 -0.27 8.14 6.03
N LYS A 70 1.04 8.05 5.73
CA LYS A 70 1.66 8.84 4.67
C LYS A 70 1.03 8.55 3.30
N MET A 71 0.78 7.28 2.96
CA MET A 71 0.15 6.92 1.68
C MET A 71 -1.28 7.46 1.59
N LEU A 72 -2.08 7.27 2.64
CA LEU A 72 -3.45 7.77 2.72
C LEU A 72 -3.53 9.29 2.69
N LYS A 73 -2.62 9.97 3.39
CA LYS A 73 -2.51 11.42 3.40
C LYS A 73 -2.17 11.96 2.01
N ASN A 74 -1.22 11.35 1.31
CA ASN A 74 -0.86 11.77 -0.04
C ASN A 74 -2.07 11.69 -0.99
N ILE A 75 -2.85 10.60 -0.94
CA ILE A 75 -4.07 10.47 -1.74
C ILE A 75 -5.11 11.52 -1.31
N HIS A 76 -5.28 11.74 0.00
CA HIS A 76 -6.24 12.74 0.51
C HIS A 76 -5.88 14.16 0.07
N ASP A 77 -4.58 14.49 0.02
CA ASP A 77 -4.09 15.80 -0.43
C ASP A 77 -4.32 16.00 -1.96
N GLU A 78 -4.46 14.93 -2.74
CA GLU A 78 -4.84 14.98 -4.17
C GLU A 78 -6.36 14.90 -4.39
N PHE A 79 -7.05 14.12 -3.57
CA PHE A 79 -8.47 13.81 -3.65
C PHE A 79 -9.06 13.65 -2.24
N GLU A 80 -9.82 14.64 -1.79
CA GLU A 80 -10.46 14.62 -0.47
C GLU A 80 -11.51 13.50 -0.38
N TYR A 81 -11.41 12.67 0.67
CA TYR A 81 -12.35 11.60 0.98
C TYR A 81 -12.69 11.61 2.48
N ASP A 82 -13.88 11.13 2.83
CA ASP A 82 -14.42 11.23 4.19
C ASP A 82 -14.23 9.97 5.03
N GLY A 83 -13.79 8.88 4.41
CA GLY A 83 -13.57 7.59 5.04
C GLY A 83 -13.01 6.59 4.05
N LEU A 84 -12.73 5.37 4.51
CA LEU A 84 -12.17 4.31 3.68
C LEU A 84 -12.99 3.04 3.84
N TRP A 85 -13.26 2.36 2.73
CA TRP A 85 -13.62 0.96 2.74
C TRP A 85 -12.34 0.15 2.49
N ILE A 86 -12.00 -0.71 3.45
CA ILE A 86 -10.83 -1.61 3.41
C ILE A 86 -11.27 -3.07 3.38
#